data_AF-A0A7K2XD98-F1
#
_entry.id   AF-A0A7K2XD98-F1
#
_cell.length_a   1.000
_cell.length_b   1.000
_cell.length_c   1.000
_cell.angle_alpha   90.00
_cell.angle_beta   90.00
_cell.angle_gamma   90.00
#
_symmetry.space_group_name_H-M   'P 1'
#
loop_
_entity.id
_entity.type
_entity.pdbx_description
1 polymer ?
#
loop_
_entity_poly.entity_id
_entity_poly.type
_entity_poly.pdbx_seq_one_letter_code
_entity_poly.pdbx_strand_id
1 'polypeptide(L)'
;YAVMAVAVLARPAALLDGLAALLARPSVLVPFAVLLWFSVCLHELAHGVAARHYGGVVTEIGLRWRFPAMMMYCTVDNYPFLPGRRAKLVVAAAGAHVNLLLLLPVGLWWALLDAADPVRPLLTGMLFAGIVQALGNLVPLPPLDGYRILSHLLGTTHLAPETRTYLALRRRGRGAVAAYPPRARRLYASYAAASAA
;
A
#
# COMPACT_ATOMS: atom_id res chain seq x y z
N TYR A 1 7.90 13.29 6.18
CA TYR A 1 6.82 12.35 6.55
C TYR A 1 7.31 11.18 7.43
N ALA A 2 8.52 10.63 7.27
CA ALA A 2 8.99 9.49 8.09
C ALA A 2 9.06 9.79 9.60
N VAL A 3 9.64 10.93 9.99
CA VAL A 3 9.70 11.37 11.41
C VAL A 3 8.29 11.53 11.99
N MET A 4 7.37 12.13 11.23
CA MET A 4 5.96 12.27 11.62
C MET A 4 5.30 10.90 11.83
N ALA A 5 5.49 9.96 10.90
CA ALA A 5 4.90 8.63 11.01
C ALA A 5 5.41 7.89 12.26
N VAL A 6 6.73 7.94 12.52
CA VAL A 6 7.32 7.35 13.72
C VAL A 6 6.80 8.02 14.99
N ALA A 7 6.71 9.36 15.02
CA ALA A 7 6.23 10.10 16.18
C ALA A 7 4.77 9.77 16.53
N VAL A 8 3.92 9.60 15.52
CA VAL A 8 2.51 9.19 15.71
C VAL A 8 2.43 7.74 16.14
N LEU A 9 3.14 6.83 15.48
CA LEU A 9 3.10 5.38 15.78
C LEU A 9 3.74 5.01 17.13
N ALA A 10 4.62 5.85 17.69
CA ALA A 10 5.26 5.62 18.98
C ALA A 10 4.32 5.77 20.19
N ARG A 11 3.06 6.21 20.00
CA ARG A 11 2.12 6.50 21.11
C ARG A 11 0.81 5.71 20.98
N PRO A 12 0.82 4.39 21.20
CA PRO A 12 -0.33 3.53 20.90
C PRO A 12 -1.63 3.91 21.61
N ALA A 13 -1.56 4.36 22.88
CA ALA A 13 -2.75 4.83 23.61
C ALA A 13 -3.39 6.05 22.94
N ALA A 14 -2.58 7.03 22.54
CA ALA A 14 -3.05 8.24 21.87
C ALA A 14 -3.66 7.96 20.47
N LEU A 15 -3.31 6.83 19.85
CA LEU A 15 -3.90 6.42 18.56
C LEU A 15 -5.33 5.91 18.74
N LEU A 16 -5.56 5.11 19.79
CA LEU A 16 -6.91 4.61 20.11
C LEU A 16 -7.82 5.77 20.53
N ASP A 17 -7.31 6.68 21.37
CA ASP A 17 -8.04 7.87 21.79
C ASP A 17 -8.34 8.80 20.60
N GLY A 18 -7.36 8.98 19.70
CA GLY A 18 -7.53 9.78 18.48
C GLY A 18 -8.53 9.18 17.50
N LEU A 19 -8.51 7.85 17.33
CA LEU A 19 -9.49 7.14 16.50
C LEU A 19 -10.89 7.23 17.09
N ALA A 20 -11.04 7.04 18.40
CA ALA A 20 -12.31 7.21 19.10
C ALA A 20 -12.85 8.65 18.96
N ALA A 21 -11.99 9.66 19.10
CA ALA A 21 -12.35 11.06 18.90
C ALA A 21 -12.80 11.37 17.47
N LEU A 22 -12.17 10.76 16.46
CA LEU A 22 -12.56 10.89 15.07
C LEU A 22 -13.92 10.23 14.80
N LEU A 23 -14.14 9.03 15.31
CA LEU A 23 -15.40 8.28 15.17
C LEU A 23 -16.57 8.96 15.90
N ALA A 24 -16.30 9.60 17.04
CA ALA A 24 -17.30 10.33 17.81
C ALA A 24 -17.76 11.65 17.16
N ARG A 25 -17.07 12.14 16.12
CA ARG A 25 -17.34 13.42 15.45
C ARG A 25 -17.75 13.21 13.98
N PRO A 26 -19.04 12.93 13.70
CA PRO A 26 -19.51 12.65 12.34
C PRO A 26 -19.28 13.81 11.36
N SER A 27 -19.28 15.05 11.85
CA SER A 27 -19.00 16.26 11.05
C SER A 27 -17.58 16.29 10.46
N VAL A 28 -16.61 15.62 11.08
CA VAL A 28 -15.23 15.51 10.57
C VAL A 28 -15.03 14.22 9.79
N LEU A 29 -15.77 13.16 10.14
CA LEU A 29 -15.64 11.84 9.55
C LEU A 29 -15.97 11.86 8.04
N VAL A 30 -17.03 12.54 7.62
CA VAL A 30 -17.41 12.62 6.20
C VAL A 30 -16.34 13.35 5.37
N PRO A 31 -15.92 14.59 5.73
CA PRO A 31 -14.81 15.26 5.04
C PRO A 31 -13.52 14.43 5.02
N PHE A 32 -13.20 13.74 6.11
CA PHE A 32 -12.01 12.90 6.17
C PHE A 32 -12.12 11.67 5.27
N ALA A 33 -13.28 11.01 5.21
CA ALA A 33 -13.52 9.91 4.30
C ALA A 33 -13.41 10.36 2.83
N VAL A 34 -13.95 11.53 2.50
CA VAL A 34 -13.79 12.15 1.17
C VAL A 34 -12.33 12.45 0.86
N LEU A 35 -11.57 12.97 1.83
CA LEU A 35 -10.13 13.21 1.68
C LEU A 35 -9.36 11.91 1.44
N LEU A 36 -9.66 10.84 2.18
CA LEU A 36 -9.05 9.53 1.99
C LEU A 36 -9.38 8.94 0.61
N TRP A 37 -10.63 9.07 0.16
CA TRP A 37 -11.04 8.66 -1.17
C TRP A 37 -10.30 9.44 -2.26
N PHE A 38 -10.17 10.76 -2.10
CA PHE A 38 -9.39 11.60 -3.00
C PHE A 38 -7.90 11.21 -2.99
N SER A 39 -7.35 10.86 -1.82
CA SER A 39 -5.98 10.33 -1.70
C SER A 39 -5.80 9.06 -2.52
N VAL A 40 -6.77 8.14 -2.51
CA VAL A 40 -6.76 6.93 -3.36
C VAL A 40 -6.82 7.29 -4.84
N CYS A 41 -7.50 8.38 -5.20
CA CYS A 41 -7.51 8.87 -6.57
C CYS A 41 -6.13 9.34 -7.03
N LEU A 42 -5.47 10.17 -6.22
CA LEU A 42 -4.11 10.61 -6.48
C LEU A 42 -3.10 9.45 -6.44
N HIS A 43 -3.33 8.44 -5.61
CA HIS A 43 -2.50 7.24 -5.51
C HIS A 43 -2.43 6.51 -6.86
N GLU A 44 -3.58 6.19 -7.45
CA GLU A 44 -3.64 5.53 -8.76
C GLU A 44 -3.11 6.44 -9.88
N LEU A 45 -3.41 7.74 -9.82
CA LEU A 45 -2.85 8.71 -10.75
C LEU A 45 -1.31 8.75 -10.67
N ALA A 46 -0.73 8.68 -9.47
CA ALA A 46 0.71 8.68 -9.27
C ALA A 46 1.38 7.47 -9.93
N HIS A 47 0.75 6.29 -9.88
CA HIS A 47 1.22 5.12 -10.64
C HIS A 47 1.22 5.39 -12.14
N GLY A 48 0.14 5.97 -12.67
CA GLY A 48 0.03 6.32 -14.09
C GLY A 48 1.07 7.36 -14.53
N VAL A 49 1.26 8.43 -13.77
CA VAL A 49 2.26 9.47 -14.04
C VAL A 49 3.67 8.90 -13.97
N ALA A 50 3.99 8.13 -12.93
CA ALA A 50 5.29 7.49 -12.79
C ALA A 50 5.55 6.51 -13.94
N ALA A 51 4.54 5.71 -14.33
CA ALA A 51 4.65 4.80 -15.46
C ALA A 51 4.95 5.58 -16.74
N ARG A 52 4.21 6.64 -17.03
CA ARG A 52 4.39 7.46 -18.24
C ARG A 52 5.78 8.11 -18.30
N HIS A 53 6.32 8.56 -17.16
CA HIS A 53 7.69 9.10 -17.09
C HIS A 53 8.74 8.08 -17.54
N TYR A 54 8.56 6.79 -17.23
CA TYR A 54 9.45 5.70 -17.63
C TYR A 54 9.08 5.05 -18.98
N GLY A 55 8.24 5.69 -19.80
CA GLY A 55 7.81 5.17 -21.11
C GLY A 55 6.62 4.19 -21.05
N GLY A 56 5.90 4.17 -19.92
CA GLY A 56 4.69 3.39 -19.74
C GLY A 56 3.51 3.93 -20.56
N VAL A 57 2.70 3.02 -21.13
CA VAL A 57 1.46 3.34 -21.83
C VAL A 57 0.31 3.13 -20.86
N VAL A 58 -0.21 4.24 -20.34
CA VAL A 58 -1.42 4.25 -19.51
C VAL A 58 -2.63 4.15 -20.44
N THR A 59 -3.35 3.04 -20.37
CA THR A 59 -4.48 2.76 -21.26
C THR A 59 -5.81 3.14 -20.64
N GLU A 60 -5.94 2.98 -19.33
CA GLU A 60 -7.19 3.22 -18.63
C GLU A 60 -6.94 3.71 -17.20
N ILE A 61 -7.67 4.74 -16.78
CA ILE A 61 -7.84 5.10 -15.38
C ILE A 61 -9.33 5.08 -15.11
N GLY A 62 -9.76 4.26 -14.17
CA GLY A 62 -11.18 3.99 -13.95
C GLY A 62 -11.54 3.76 -12.50
N LEU A 63 -12.85 3.66 -12.27
CA LEU A 63 -13.45 3.30 -11.00
C LEU A 63 -14.09 1.92 -11.15
N ARG A 64 -13.71 0.99 -10.28
CA ARG A 64 -14.31 -0.33 -10.18
C ARG A 64 -15.07 -0.42 -8.87
N TRP A 65 -16.37 -0.68 -8.97
CA TRP A 65 -17.17 -1.00 -7.80
C TRP A 65 -16.90 -2.43 -7.35
N ARG A 66 -16.45 -2.60 -6.10
CA ARG A 66 -16.35 -3.91 -5.46
C ARG A 66 -16.88 -3.78 -4.03
N PHE A 67 -18.13 -4.17 -3.85
CA PHE A 67 -18.85 -4.05 -2.58
C PHE A 67 -17.96 -4.51 -1.40
N PRO A 68 -17.78 -3.69 -0.34
CA PRO A 68 -18.50 -2.44 -0.04
C PRO A 68 -17.85 -1.12 -0.54
N ALA A 69 -16.80 -1.16 -1.37
CA ALA A 69 -16.01 0.04 -1.72
C ALA A 69 -15.84 0.28 -3.24
N MET A 70 -15.73 1.56 -3.62
CA MET A 70 -15.18 1.96 -4.92
C MET A 70 -13.66 1.86 -4.89
N MET A 71 -13.07 1.05 -5.75
CA MET A 71 -11.62 1.02 -5.97
C MET A 71 -11.29 1.76 -7.26
N MET A 72 -10.43 2.76 -7.17
CA MET A 72 -9.77 3.32 -8.35
C MET A 72 -8.78 2.29 -8.91
N TYR A 73 -8.55 2.30 -10.22
CA TYR A 73 -7.46 1.53 -10.82
C TYR A 73 -6.82 2.32 -11.97
N CYS A 74 -5.50 2.20 -12.09
CA CYS A 74 -4.74 2.61 -13.26
C CYS A 74 -4.17 1.39 -13.98
N THR A 75 -4.57 1.17 -15.23
CA THR A 75 -4.03 0.12 -16.09
C THR A 75 -2.86 0.66 -16.91
N VAL A 76 -1.73 -0.05 -16.84
CA VAL A 76 -0.52 0.23 -17.61
C VAL A 76 -0.16 -1.03 -18.38
N ASP A 77 -0.45 -1.06 -19.68
CA ASP A 77 -0.33 -2.27 -20.51
C ASP A 77 1.10 -2.81 -20.56
N ASN A 78 2.07 -1.91 -20.69
CA ASN A 78 3.47 -2.27 -20.82
C ASN A 78 4.22 -2.27 -19.48
N TYR A 79 3.52 -2.36 -18.34
CA TYR A 79 4.15 -2.35 -17.02
C TYR A 79 5.29 -3.36 -16.84
N PRO A 80 5.19 -4.62 -17.31
CA PRO A 80 6.29 -5.58 -17.23
C PRO A 80 7.52 -5.19 -18.08
N PHE A 81 7.34 -4.35 -19.10
CA PHE A 81 8.37 -3.95 -20.05
C PHE A 81 9.05 -2.62 -19.69
N LEU A 82 8.68 -2.01 -18.56
CA LEU A 82 9.35 -0.81 -18.06
C LEU A 82 10.87 -1.02 -17.88
N PRO A 83 11.69 0.00 -18.15
CA PRO A 83 13.14 -0.12 -18.21
C PRO A 83 13.74 -0.39 -16.82
N GLY A 84 14.25 -1.62 -16.65
CA GLY A 84 14.96 -2.03 -15.46
C GLY A 84 14.11 -2.17 -14.20
N ARG A 85 14.73 -2.66 -13.13
CA ARG A 85 14.07 -2.91 -11.84
C ARG A 85 13.73 -1.61 -11.10
N ARG A 86 14.58 -0.58 -11.22
CA ARG A 86 14.37 0.70 -10.53
C ARG A 86 13.10 1.41 -10.97
N ALA A 87 12.84 1.50 -12.28
CA ALA A 87 11.61 2.10 -12.80
C ALA A 87 10.37 1.39 -12.23
N LYS A 88 10.36 0.05 -12.28
CA LYS A 88 9.27 -0.77 -11.75
C LYS A 88 9.02 -0.54 -10.25
N LEU A 89 10.09 -0.44 -9.45
CA LEU A 89 9.97 -0.14 -8.02
C LEU A 89 9.46 1.28 -7.76
N VAL A 90 9.93 2.27 -8.52
CA VAL A 90 9.45 3.65 -8.39
C VAL A 90 7.98 3.74 -8.75
N VAL A 91 7.55 3.13 -9.85
CA VAL A 91 6.13 3.09 -10.22
C VAL A 91 5.33 2.38 -9.14
N ALA A 92 5.76 1.22 -8.63
CA ALA A 92 5.05 0.51 -7.57
C ALA A 92 4.99 1.27 -6.24
N ALA A 93 5.98 2.12 -5.92
CA ALA A 93 5.99 2.91 -4.69
C ALA A 93 5.33 4.29 -4.83
N ALA A 94 5.02 4.74 -6.06
CA ALA A 94 4.55 6.09 -6.33
C ALA A 94 3.25 6.42 -5.61
N GLY A 95 2.28 5.50 -5.63
CA GLY A 95 1.00 5.69 -4.95
C GLY A 95 1.15 5.86 -3.44
N ALA A 96 1.84 4.92 -2.77
CA ALA A 96 2.10 5.02 -1.34
C ALA A 96 2.88 6.29 -0.96
N HIS A 97 3.81 6.72 -1.81
CA HIS A 97 4.56 7.95 -1.62
C HIS A 97 3.64 9.18 -1.65
N VAL A 98 2.75 9.29 -2.63
CA VAL A 98 1.79 10.40 -2.73
C VAL A 98 0.82 10.41 -1.55
N ASN A 99 0.33 9.25 -1.10
CA ASN A 99 -0.49 9.18 0.11
C ASN A 99 0.23 9.77 1.33
N LEU A 100 1.51 9.45 1.54
CA LEU A 100 2.30 10.00 2.65
C LEU A 100 2.58 11.50 2.49
N LEU A 101 2.75 11.98 1.26
CA LEU A 101 2.93 13.41 0.98
C LEU A 101 1.66 14.21 1.31
N LEU A 102 0.48 13.68 0.99
CA LEU A 102 -0.80 14.32 1.29
C LEU A 102 -1.06 14.49 2.80
N LEU A 103 -0.40 13.71 3.64
CA LEU A 103 -0.49 13.83 5.10
C LEU A 103 0.44 14.91 5.68
N LEU A 104 1.38 15.45 4.90
CA LEU A 104 2.33 16.46 5.41
C LEU A 104 1.69 17.72 5.96
N PRO A 105 0.66 18.33 5.32
CA PRO A 105 0.02 19.53 5.87
C PRO A 105 -0.66 19.26 7.22
N VAL A 106 -1.33 18.11 7.34
CA VAL A 106 -1.97 17.66 8.59
C VAL A 106 -0.92 17.42 9.67
N GLY A 107 0.22 16.83 9.29
CA GLY A 107 1.35 16.59 10.18
C GLY A 107 2.03 17.86 10.66
N LEU A 108 2.18 18.85 9.77
CA LEU A 108 2.72 20.15 10.12
C LEU A 108 1.79 20.87 11.09
N TRP A 109 0.48 20.87 10.83
CA TRP A 109 -0.49 21.43 11.75
C TRP A 109 -0.42 20.73 13.12
N TRP A 110 -0.41 19.40 13.15
CA TRP A 110 -0.26 18.63 14.38
C TRP A 110 1.03 18.96 15.15
N ALA A 111 2.14 19.19 14.45
CA ALA A 111 3.43 19.50 15.06
C ALA A 111 3.50 20.93 15.65
N LEU A 112 2.70 21.85 15.12
CA LEU A 112 2.61 23.23 15.60
C LEU A 112 1.65 23.40 16.79
N LEU A 113 0.84 22.39 17.11
CA LEU A 113 -0.10 22.42 18.23
C LEU A 113 0.54 21.99 19.56
N ASP A 114 0.13 22.65 20.64
CA ASP A 114 0.48 22.27 22.00
C ASP A 114 -0.13 20.91 22.40
N ALA A 115 0.47 20.25 23.39
CA ALA A 115 0.00 18.93 23.84
C ALA A 115 -1.40 18.97 24.46
N ALA A 116 -1.79 20.11 25.03
CA ALA A 116 -3.08 20.33 25.66
C ALA A 116 -4.18 20.76 24.67
N ASP A 117 -3.85 20.98 23.39
CA ASP A 117 -4.83 21.48 22.43
C ASP A 117 -5.93 20.44 22.15
N PRO A 118 -7.22 20.81 22.27
CA PRO A 118 -8.34 19.88 22.07
C PRO A 118 -8.48 19.35 20.63
N VAL A 119 -7.83 19.97 19.64
CA VAL A 119 -7.82 19.54 18.23
C VAL A 119 -6.75 18.47 17.98
N ARG A 120 -5.73 18.38 18.83
CA ARG A 120 -4.60 17.47 18.64
C ARG A 120 -4.97 15.98 18.59
N PRO A 121 -5.88 15.44 19.43
CA PRO A 121 -6.32 14.05 19.33
C PRO A 121 -6.98 13.74 17.98
N LEU A 122 -7.78 14.67 17.45
CA LEU A 122 -8.44 14.51 16.16
C LEU A 122 -7.42 14.40 15.01
N LEU A 123 -6.45 15.31 14.96
CA LEU A 123 -5.37 15.26 13.96
C LEU A 123 -4.52 13.99 14.12
N THR A 124 -4.33 13.51 15.35
CA THR A 124 -3.63 12.24 15.62
C THR A 124 -4.37 11.06 15.01
N GLY A 125 -5.70 11.00 15.16
CA GLY A 125 -6.55 9.98 14.52
C GLY A 125 -6.50 10.04 13.00
N MET A 126 -6.58 11.24 12.41
CA MET A 126 -6.49 11.44 10.96
C MET A 126 -5.13 11.00 10.39
N LEU A 127 -4.02 11.40 11.05
CA LEU A 127 -2.68 10.99 10.68
C LEU A 127 -2.51 9.49 10.80
N PHE A 128 -2.99 8.88 11.89
CA PHE A 128 -2.91 7.45 12.09
C PHE A 128 -3.64 6.69 10.98
N ALA A 129 -4.90 7.02 10.71
CA ALA A 129 -5.69 6.38 9.67
C ALA A 129 -5.05 6.54 8.28
N GLY A 130 -4.55 7.73 7.95
CA GLY A 130 -3.85 7.99 6.69
C GLY A 130 -2.52 7.22 6.57
N ILE A 131 -1.72 7.15 7.64
CA ILE A 131 -0.47 6.39 7.68
C ILE A 131 -0.76 4.90 7.51
N VAL A 132 -1.76 4.37 8.21
CA VAL A 132 -2.20 2.98 8.08
C VAL A 132 -2.67 2.69 6.65
N GLN A 133 -3.42 3.60 6.02
CA GLN A 133 -3.80 3.46 4.60
C GLN A 133 -2.58 3.43 3.67
N ALA A 134 -1.62 4.34 3.86
CA ALA A 134 -0.44 4.43 3.00
C ALA A 134 0.51 3.23 3.17
N LEU A 135 0.84 2.87 4.42
CA LEU A 135 1.71 1.74 4.75
C LEU A 135 1.03 0.39 4.52
N GLY A 136 -0.28 0.32 4.71
CA GLY A 136 -1.10 -0.84 4.39
C GLY A 136 -0.94 -1.26 2.93
N ASN A 137 -0.86 -0.29 2.00
CA ASN A 137 -0.58 -0.59 0.59
C ASN A 137 0.83 -1.15 0.33
N LEU A 138 1.79 -0.93 1.24
CA LEU A 138 3.14 -1.49 1.14
C LEU A 138 3.26 -2.90 1.74
N VAL A 139 2.17 -3.46 2.27
CA VAL A 139 2.14 -4.85 2.75
C VAL A 139 2.33 -5.81 1.56
N PRO A 140 3.16 -6.87 1.71
CA PRO A 140 3.49 -7.79 0.61
C PRO A 140 2.37 -8.79 0.27
N LEU A 141 1.11 -8.34 0.26
CA LEU A 141 -0.07 -9.16 -0.06
C LEU A 141 -0.75 -8.69 -1.35
N PRO A 142 -1.19 -9.58 -2.24
CA PRO A 142 -1.95 -9.19 -3.43
C PRO A 142 -3.32 -8.63 -3.03
N PRO A 143 -3.85 -7.59 -3.68
CA PRO A 143 -3.35 -6.90 -4.88
C PRO A 143 -2.48 -5.66 -4.63
N LEU A 144 -1.95 -5.48 -3.41
CA LEU A 144 -1.33 -4.25 -2.92
C LEU A 144 0.01 -3.93 -3.61
N ASP A 145 0.47 -2.68 -3.50
CA ASP A 145 1.74 -2.21 -4.04
C ASP A 145 2.95 -2.95 -3.49
N GLY A 146 2.94 -3.27 -2.20
CA GLY A 146 3.99 -4.03 -1.53
C GLY A 146 4.24 -5.38 -2.19
N TYR A 147 3.17 -6.04 -2.64
CA TYR A 147 3.28 -7.28 -3.41
C TYR A 147 3.97 -7.07 -4.76
N ARG A 148 3.66 -5.97 -5.47
CA ARG A 148 4.32 -5.62 -6.74
C ARG A 148 5.79 -5.30 -6.53
N ILE A 149 6.11 -4.51 -5.50
CA ILE A 149 7.48 -4.21 -5.07
C ILE A 149 8.24 -5.50 -4.81
N LEU A 150 7.70 -6.38 -3.96
CA LEU A 150 8.35 -7.63 -3.59
C LEU A 150 8.54 -8.55 -4.81
N SER A 151 7.54 -8.65 -5.69
CA SER A 151 7.63 -9.45 -6.92
C SER A 151 8.77 -8.96 -7.83
N HIS A 152 8.87 -7.64 -8.04
CA HIS A 152 9.99 -7.03 -8.77
C HIS A 152 11.33 -7.17 -8.05
N LEU A 153 11.32 -7.17 -6.71
CA LEU A 153 12.52 -7.39 -5.94
C LEU A 153 13.04 -8.83 -6.11
N LEU A 154 12.14 -9.79 -6.24
CA LEU A 154 12.47 -11.21 -6.36
C LEU A 154 12.62 -11.66 -7.83
N GLY A 155 12.38 -10.75 -8.78
CA GLY A 155 12.47 -11.05 -10.21
C GLY A 155 11.36 -11.95 -10.72
N THR A 156 10.20 -11.96 -10.06
CA THR A 156 9.03 -12.77 -10.45
C THR A 156 7.89 -11.85 -10.87
N THR A 157 7.12 -12.26 -11.88
CA THR A 157 5.93 -11.52 -12.34
C THR A 157 4.64 -11.99 -11.66
N HIS A 158 4.61 -13.25 -11.19
CA HIS A 158 3.42 -13.88 -10.61
C HIS A 158 3.72 -14.62 -9.29
N LEU A 159 4.33 -13.93 -8.31
CA LEU A 159 4.73 -14.54 -7.03
C LEU A 159 3.60 -15.30 -6.29
N ALA A 160 2.38 -14.76 -6.19
CA ALA A 160 1.29 -15.39 -5.45
C ALA A 160 0.62 -16.56 -6.19
N PRO A 161 0.27 -16.43 -7.50
CA PRO A 161 -0.20 -17.58 -8.28
C PRO A 161 0.81 -18.73 -8.31
N GLU A 162 2.10 -18.43 -8.56
CA GLU A 162 3.16 -19.43 -8.57
C GLU A 162 3.33 -20.10 -7.21
N THR A 163 3.25 -19.34 -6.12
CA THR A 163 3.28 -19.92 -4.77
C THR A 163 2.11 -20.86 -4.54
N ARG A 164 0.89 -20.51 -4.97
CA ARG A 164 -0.28 -21.39 -4.84
C ARG A 164 -0.11 -22.68 -5.64
N THR A 165 0.36 -22.58 -6.88
CA THR A 165 0.68 -23.74 -7.74
C THR A 165 1.75 -24.62 -7.08
N TYR A 166 2.82 -24.00 -6.57
CA TYR A 166 3.88 -24.69 -5.84
C TYR A 166 3.34 -25.43 -4.60
N LEU A 167 2.49 -24.79 -3.80
CA LEU A 167 1.89 -25.40 -2.61
C LEU A 167 0.96 -26.57 -2.99
N ALA A 168 0.15 -26.41 -4.05
CA ALA A 168 -0.71 -27.47 -4.56
C ALA A 168 0.10 -28.69 -5.03
N LEU A 169 1.20 -28.47 -5.75
CA LEU A 169 2.13 -29.53 -6.16
C LEU A 169 2.84 -30.16 -4.97
N ARG A 170 3.29 -29.36 -4.00
CA ARG A 170 3.95 -29.85 -2.79
C ARG A 170 3.04 -30.77 -1.97
N ARG A 171 1.74 -30.52 -1.94
CA ARG A 171 0.74 -31.41 -1.31
C ARG A 171 0.63 -32.78 -1.99
N ARG A 172 0.94 -32.87 -3.29
CA ARG A 172 0.97 -34.15 -4.05
C ARG A 172 2.27 -34.95 -3.84
N GLY A 173 3.25 -34.39 -3.13
CA GLY A 173 4.48 -35.08 -2.76
C GLY A 173 5.75 -34.27 -3.08
N ARG A 174 6.85 -34.58 -2.38
CA ARG A 174 8.15 -33.89 -2.56
C ARG A 174 8.73 -34.09 -3.98
N GLY A 175 8.42 -35.20 -4.64
CA GLY A 175 8.82 -35.47 -6.01
C GLY A 175 8.16 -34.55 -7.04
N ALA A 176 6.91 -34.12 -6.81
CA ALA A 176 6.17 -33.26 -7.73
C ALA A 176 6.74 -31.83 -7.84
N VAL A 177 7.54 -31.41 -6.85
CA VAL A 177 8.23 -30.11 -6.85
C VAL A 177 9.74 -30.23 -7.13
N ALA A 178 10.24 -31.43 -7.45
CA ALA A 178 11.66 -31.65 -7.71
C ALA A 178 12.14 -30.90 -8.96
N ALA A 179 11.25 -30.70 -9.93
CA ALA A 179 11.51 -29.91 -11.14
C ALA A 179 11.76 -28.41 -10.86
N TYR A 180 11.37 -27.91 -9.68
CA TYR A 180 11.61 -26.50 -9.34
C TYR A 180 13.07 -26.26 -8.94
N PRO A 181 13.69 -25.17 -9.43
CA PRO A 181 15.01 -24.76 -8.98
C PRO A 181 15.06 -24.61 -7.44
N PRO A 182 16.18 -24.94 -6.78
CA PRO A 182 16.32 -24.82 -5.32
C PRO A 182 16.04 -23.40 -4.79
N ARG A 183 16.35 -22.37 -5.59
CA ARG A 183 16.05 -20.97 -5.27
C ARG A 183 14.54 -20.70 -5.30
N ALA A 184 13.83 -21.17 -6.32
CA ALA A 184 12.38 -21.01 -6.46
C ALA A 184 11.61 -21.72 -5.34
N ARG A 185 12.04 -22.92 -4.95
CA ARG A 185 11.44 -23.66 -3.81
C ARG A 185 11.52 -22.88 -2.50
N ARG A 186 12.70 -22.31 -2.19
CA ARG A 186 12.89 -21.46 -1.01
C ARG A 186 12.06 -20.19 -1.08
N LEU A 187 12.02 -19.56 -2.25
CA LEU A 187 11.23 -18.37 -2.51
C LEU A 187 9.75 -18.59 -2.18
N TYR A 188 9.11 -19.56 -2.82
CA TYR A 188 7.68 -19.82 -2.64
C TYR A 188 7.34 -20.34 -1.24
N ALA A 189 8.21 -21.14 -0.64
CA ALA A 189 8.03 -21.56 0.75
C ALA A 189 8.12 -20.39 1.74
N SER A 190 9.12 -19.50 1.57
CA SER A 190 9.29 -18.32 2.43
C SER A 190 8.15 -17.33 2.27
N TYR A 191 7.70 -17.07 1.04
CA TYR A 191 6.57 -16.21 0.77
C TYR A 191 5.27 -16.81 1.33
N ALA A 192 5.04 -18.12 1.17
CA ALA A 192 3.89 -18.79 1.76
C ALA A 192 3.84 -18.64 3.28
N ALA A 193 4.96 -18.85 3.97
CA ALA A 193 5.05 -18.69 5.41
C ALA A 193 4.80 -17.24 5.85
N ALA A 194 5.42 -16.27 5.16
CA ALA A 194 5.24 -14.84 5.46
C ALA A 194 3.82 -14.33 5.18
N SER A 195 3.13 -14.89 4.17
CA SER A 195 1.75 -14.51 3.82
C SER A 195 0.68 -15.17 4.68
N ALA A 196 1.05 -16.17 5.50
CA ALA A 196 0.14 -16.92 6.37
C ALA A 196 0.22 -16.47 7.85
N ALA A 197 1.21 -15.65 8.19
CA ALA A 197 1.39 -15.02 9.50
C ALA A 197 0.65 -13.68 9.56
#